data_AF-A0A958T107-F1
#
_entry.id   AF-A0A958T107-F1
#
_cell.length_a   1.000
_cell.length_b   1.000
_cell.length_c   1.000
_cell.angle_alpha   90.00
_cell.angle_beta   90.00
_cell.angle_gamma   90.00
#
_symmetry.space_group_name_H-M   'P 1'
#
loop_
_entity.id
_entity.type
_entity.pdbx_description
1 polymer ?
#
loop_
_entity_poly.entity_id
_entity_poly.type
_entity_poly.pdbx_seq_one_letter_code
_entity_poly.pdbx_strand_id
1 'polypeptide(L)'
;DAEKYFKKAVSLGLSMNHDLAMAKLNLAGIAFAKRRKQEANLLLKEAQQLDKHNILAEQIKLMKENMKRAQMPNQHYGGHKQQRPGRPR
;
A
#
# COMPACT_ATOMS: atom_id res chain seq x y z
N ASP A 1 28.49 4.62 -31.12
CA ASP A 1 27.08 4.17 -31.12
C ASP A 1 26.44 3.98 -29.74
N ALA A 2 27.07 3.32 -28.77
CA ALA A 2 26.50 3.08 -27.43
C ALA A 2 26.10 4.37 -26.66
N GLU A 3 26.84 5.46 -26.82
CA GLU A 3 26.62 6.72 -26.10
C GLU A 3 25.29 7.41 -26.48
N LYS A 4 24.83 7.23 -27.73
CA LYS A 4 23.53 7.76 -28.21
C LYS A 4 22.36 7.03 -27.55
N TYR A 5 22.49 5.73 -27.30
CA TYR A 5 21.44 4.93 -26.63
C TYR A 5 21.36 5.24 -25.14
N PHE A 6 22.49 5.44 -24.46
CA PHE A 6 22.51 5.83 -23.04
C PHE A 6 21.93 7.23 -22.80
N LYS A 7 22.26 8.22 -23.64
CA LYS A 7 21.69 9.57 -23.55
C LYS A 7 20.16 9.58 -23.79
N LYS A 8 19.66 8.69 -24.67
CA LYS A 8 18.23 8.51 -24.95
C LYS A 8 17.48 7.80 -23.81
N ALA A 9 18.12 6.84 -23.13
CA ALA A 9 17.58 6.18 -21.93
C ALA A 9 17.47 7.15 -20.73
N VAL A 10 18.44 8.06 -20.59
CA VAL A 10 18.40 9.13 -19.58
C VAL A 10 17.36 10.20 -19.92
N SER A 11 17.21 10.57 -21.21
CA SER A 11 16.21 11.57 -21.63
C SER A 11 14.77 11.05 -21.69
N LEU A 12 14.58 9.73 -21.84
CA LEU A 12 13.25 9.14 -21.91
C LEU A 12 12.65 8.84 -20.53
N GLY A 13 13.44 8.54 -19.48
CA GLY A 13 12.89 8.32 -18.13
C GLY A 13 11.77 7.26 -18.01
N LEU A 14 11.50 6.49 -19.05
CA LEU A 14 10.28 5.72 -19.22
C LEU A 14 10.57 4.23 -19.00
N SER A 15 9.82 3.67 -18.05
CA SER A 15 9.34 2.29 -18.07
C SER A 15 10.36 1.16 -17.94
N MET A 16 11.26 1.22 -16.95
CA MET A 16 11.79 -0.02 -16.36
C MET A 16 11.59 -0.05 -14.85
N ASN A 17 12.01 1.02 -14.16
CA ASN A 17 11.77 1.16 -12.72
C ASN A 17 10.28 1.36 -12.41
N HIS A 18 9.57 2.07 -13.28
CA HIS A 18 8.13 2.30 -13.14
C HIS A 18 7.32 1.00 -13.30
N ASP A 19 7.60 0.23 -14.35
CA ASP A 19 6.92 -1.05 -14.60
C ASP A 19 7.24 -2.06 -13.49
N LEU A 20 8.48 -2.07 -13.00
CA LEU A 20 8.88 -2.89 -11.86
C LEU A 20 8.19 -2.43 -10.56
N ALA A 21 8.05 -1.12 -10.35
CA ALA A 21 7.30 -0.57 -9.22
C ALA A 21 5.81 -0.97 -9.28
N MET A 22 5.21 -0.94 -10.47
CA MET A 22 3.81 -1.37 -10.69
C MET A 22 3.64 -2.88 -10.45
N ALA A 23 4.57 -3.70 -10.92
CA ALA A 23 4.57 -5.14 -10.66
C ALA A 23 4.66 -5.44 -9.15
N LYS A 24 5.56 -4.76 -8.42
CA LYS A 24 5.71 -4.92 -6.96
C LYS A 24 4.50 -4.41 -6.20
N LEU A 25 3.88 -3.32 -6.63
CA LEU A 25 2.62 -2.82 -6.09
C LEU A 25 1.52 -3.89 -6.24
N ASN A 26 1.32 -4.44 -7.43
CA ASN A 26 0.32 -5.48 -7.65
C ASN A 26 0.58 -6.74 -6.80
N LEU A 27 1.85 -7.16 -6.69
CA LEU A 27 2.25 -8.28 -5.83
C LEU A 27 1.98 -7.99 -4.34
N ALA A 28 2.21 -6.76 -3.87
CA ALA A 28 1.89 -6.39 -2.50
C ALA A 28 0.38 -6.47 -2.22
N GLY A 29 -0.47 -6.09 -3.18
CA GLY A 29 -1.93 -6.26 -3.07
C GLY A 29 -2.34 -7.73 -2.94
N ILE A 30 -1.75 -8.61 -3.75
CA ILE A 30 -1.99 -10.05 -3.70
C ILE A 30 -1.48 -10.66 -2.39
N ALA A 31 -0.28 -10.28 -1.94
CA ALA A 31 0.29 -10.76 -0.68
C ALA A 31 -0.57 -10.33 0.53
N PHE A 32 -1.09 -9.10 0.50
CA PHE A 32 -2.00 -8.59 1.51
C PHE A 32 -3.32 -9.39 1.56
N ALA A 33 -3.93 -9.67 0.40
CA ALA A 33 -5.13 -10.51 0.30
C ALA A 33 -4.91 -11.93 0.85
N LYS A 34 -3.70 -12.48 0.68
CA LYS A 34 -3.28 -13.77 1.26
C LYS A 34 -2.89 -13.72 2.75
N ARG A 35 -3.20 -12.62 3.45
CA ARG A 35 -2.86 -12.35 4.86
C ARG A 35 -1.35 -12.31 5.16
N ARG A 36 -0.49 -12.11 4.15
CA ARG A 36 0.98 -12.03 4.31
C ARG A 36 1.43 -10.58 4.49
N LYS A 37 1.16 -10.03 5.67
CA LYS A 37 1.37 -8.60 5.97
C LYS A 37 2.83 -8.17 5.86
N GLN A 38 3.77 -9.02 6.30
CA GLN A 38 5.20 -8.72 6.25
C GLN A 38 5.71 -8.61 4.81
N GLU A 39 5.34 -9.56 3.95
CA GLU A 39 5.70 -9.60 2.53
C GLU A 39 5.10 -8.39 1.77
N ALA A 40 3.83 -8.06 2.04
CA ALA A 40 3.18 -6.90 1.45
C ALA A 40 3.87 -5.57 1.83
N ASN A 41 4.30 -5.42 3.09
CA ASN A 41 5.02 -4.22 3.54
C ASN A 41 6.41 -4.09 2.90
N LEU A 42 7.11 -5.19 2.66
CA LEU A 42 8.40 -5.21 1.99
C LEU A 42 8.25 -4.76 0.52
N LEU A 43 7.34 -5.40 -0.20
CA LEU A 43 7.06 -5.12 -1.61
C LEU A 43 6.60 -3.66 -1.83
N LEU A 44 5.80 -3.10 -0.91
CA LEU A 44 5.41 -1.69 -0.96
C LEU A 44 6.58 -0.72 -0.76
N LYS A 45 7.52 -1.04 0.13
CA LYS A 45 8.73 -0.21 0.32
C LYS A 45 9.60 -0.25 -0.94
N GLU A 46 9.77 -1.42 -1.53
CA GLU A 46 10.54 -1.59 -2.77
C GLU A 46 9.87 -0.89 -3.96
N ALA A 47 8.55 -0.98 -4.08
CA ALA A 47 7.79 -0.24 -5.10
C ALA A 47 7.97 1.28 -4.95
N GLN A 48 7.92 1.79 -3.71
CA GLN A 48 8.12 3.20 -3.42
C GLN A 48 9.54 3.69 -3.75
N GLN A 49 10.55 2.86 -3.51
CA GLN A 49 11.94 3.20 -3.85
C GLN A 49 12.19 3.25 -5.37
N LEU A 50 11.46 2.41 -6.12
CA LEU A 50 11.55 2.35 -7.58
C LEU A 50 10.72 3.44 -8.27
N ASP A 51 9.67 3.95 -7.62
CA ASP A 51 8.83 5.06 -8.11
C ASP A 51 9.51 6.43 -7.97
N LYS A 52 10.57 6.66 -8.75
CA LYS A 52 11.38 7.90 -8.73
C LYS A 52 10.62 9.15 -9.17
N HIS A 53 9.51 8.99 -9.88
CA HIS A 53 8.72 10.10 -10.43
C HIS A 53 7.37 10.28 -9.71
N ASN A 54 7.15 9.57 -8.60
CA ASN A 54 5.91 9.62 -7.82
C ASN A 54 4.63 9.36 -8.64
N ILE A 55 4.73 8.58 -9.72
CA ILE A 55 3.59 8.31 -10.62
C ILE A 55 2.64 7.30 -9.95
N LEU A 56 3.19 6.41 -9.11
CA LEU A 56 2.43 5.40 -8.36
C LEU A 56 2.20 5.81 -6.90
N ALA A 57 2.66 7.01 -6.49
CA ALA A 57 2.61 7.47 -5.11
C ALA A 57 1.19 7.49 -4.55
N GLU A 58 0.20 7.87 -5.34
CA GLU A 58 -1.22 7.86 -4.94
C GLU A 58 -1.73 6.43 -4.68
N GLN A 59 -1.44 5.49 -5.58
CA GLN A 59 -1.83 4.08 -5.41
C GLN A 59 -1.12 3.45 -4.21
N ILE A 60 0.17 3.72 -4.02
CA ILE A 60 0.94 3.27 -2.85
C ILE A 60 0.31 3.79 -1.55
N LYS A 61 -0.09 5.08 -1.53
CA LYS A 61 -0.72 5.71 -0.37
C LYS A 61 -2.07 5.05 -0.05
N LEU A 62 -2.95 4.91 -1.04
CA LEU A 62 -4.25 4.25 -0.89
C LEU A 62 -4.09 2.81 -0.40
N MET A 63 -3.11 2.08 -0.93
CA MET A 63 -2.87 0.72 -0.49
C MET A 63 -2.38 0.65 0.95
N LYS A 64 -1.46 1.52 1.36
CA LYS A 64 -1.01 1.63 2.77
C LYS A 64 -2.17 1.96 3.72
N GLU A 65 -3.04 2.88 3.34
CA GLU A 65 -4.22 3.25 4.13
C GLU A 65 -5.18 2.06 4.26
N ASN A 66 -5.46 1.36 3.17
CA ASN A 66 -6.30 0.16 3.18
C ASN A 66 -5.70 -0.94 4.07
N MET A 67 -4.39 -1.17 4.00
CA MET A 67 -3.71 -2.12 4.89
C MET A 67 -3.75 -1.71 6.36
N LYS A 68 -3.71 -0.41 6.66
CA LYS A 68 -3.81 0.14 8.02
C LYS A 68 -5.23 0.00 8.57
N ARG A 69 -6.26 0.30 7.76
CA ARG A 69 -7.67 0.14 8.13
C ARG A 69 -8.02 -1.33 8.36
N ALA A 70 -7.57 -2.23 7.49
CA ALA A 70 -7.75 -3.67 7.66
C ALA A 70 -6.91 -4.27 8.81
N GLN A 71 -5.92 -3.54 9.34
CA GLN A 71 -5.22 -3.90 10.57
C GLN A 71 -5.93 -3.42 11.83
N MET A 72 -6.75 -2.37 11.75
CA MET A 72 -7.55 -1.99 12.89
C MET A 72 -8.53 -3.13 13.16
N PRO A 73 -8.50 -3.75 14.36
CA PRO A 73 -9.60 -4.60 14.75
C PRO A 73 -10.87 -3.76 14.63
N ASN A 74 -11.92 -4.32 14.06
CA ASN A 74 -13.22 -3.66 13.96
C ASN A 74 -13.70 -3.44 15.41
N GLN A 75 -13.29 -2.32 16.02
CA GLN A 75 -13.71 -1.89 17.35
C GLN A 75 -15.15 -1.41 17.19
N HIS A 76 -16.04 -2.38 17.05
CA HIS A 76 -17.44 -2.18 17.35
C HIS A 76 -17.48 -1.80 18.83
N TYR A 77 -17.60 -0.51 19.13
CA TYR A 77 -17.96 0.00 20.46
C TYR A 77 -19.40 -0.44 20.78
N GLY A 78 -19.64 -1.76 20.82
CA GLY A 78 -20.86 -2.39 21.24
C GLY A 78 -20.75 -2.69 22.72
N GLY A 79 -21.01 -1.69 23.56
CA GLY A 79 -20.80 -1.85 25.00
C GLY A 79 -21.55 -0.88 25.90
N HIS A 80 -22.42 0.00 25.38
CA HIS A 80 -23.40 0.68 26.23
C HIS A 80 -24.55 -0.27 26.53
N LYS A 81 -24.27 -1.30 27.34
CA LYS A 81 -25.30 -2.07 28.04
C LYS A 81 -26.00 -1.10 28.99
N GLN A 82 -27.21 -0.75 28.61
CA GLN A 82 -28.25 -0.08 29.38
C GLN A 82 -28.17 -0.46 30.87
N GLN A 83 -27.80 0.50 31.72
CA GLN A 83 -28.13 0.42 33.14
C GLN A 83 -29.59 0.87 33.28
N ARG A 84 -30.50 -0.12 33.39
CA ARG A 84 -31.88 0.14 33.83
C ARG A 84 -31.82 0.49 35.31
N PRO A 85 -32.26 1.67 35.76
CA PRO A 85 -32.34 1.96 37.18
C PRO A 85 -33.49 1.16 37.76
N GLY A 86 -33.16 0.26 38.69
CA GLY A 86 -34.12 -0.44 39.52
C GLY A 86 -34.93 0.57 40.33
N ARG A 87 -36.25 0.37 40.31
CA ARG A 87 -37.25 1.13 41.05
C ARG A 87 -37.20 0.72 42.53
N PRO A 88 -36.98 1.61 43.50
CA PRO A 88 -37.18 1.27 44.90
C PRO A 88 -38.69 1.29 45.20
N ARG A 89 -39.15 0.31 45.99
CA ARG A 89 -40.41 0.38 46.74
C ARG A 89 -40.17 1.09 48.06
#